data_AF-X1C0I3-F1
#
_entry.id   AF-X1C0I3-F1
#
_cell.length_a   1.000
_cell.length_b   1.000
_cell.length_c   1.000
_cell.angle_alpha   90.00
_cell.angle_beta   90.00
_cell.angle_gamma   90.00
#
_symmetry.space_group_name_H-M   'P 1'
#
loop_
_entity.id
_entity.type
_entity.pdbx_description
1 polymer ?
#
loop_
_entity_poly.entity_id
_entity_poly.type
_entity_poly.pdbx_seq_one_letter_code
_entity_poly.pdbx_strand_id
1 'polypeptide(L)'
;MFHSLIERFENEKSNLLITARDYDSTYQILDDFDINYKKIGKHGGERLDNKLETYINRLKAVKYINSHDYDIFHGNAPKGTLPIILSKRNRFITTIHDLGPFETTFTKIPIEKYFIKLAVNGASIITTVSNFIKREINILFQ
;
A
#
# COMPACT_ATOMS: atom_id res chain seq x y z
N MET A 1 -9.72 11.22 -0.81
CA MET A 1 -8.99 10.77 -2.03
C MET A 1 -9.41 9.37 -2.47
N PHE A 2 -9.50 8.37 -1.57
CA PHE A 2 -9.85 7.00 -1.99
C PHE A 2 -11.31 6.81 -2.40
N HIS A 3 -12.26 7.50 -1.77
CA HIS A 3 -13.69 7.31 -2.06
C HIS A 3 -14.06 7.55 -3.53
N SER A 4 -13.65 8.68 -4.12
CA SER A 4 -13.95 9.00 -5.52
C SER A 4 -13.34 8.00 -6.52
N LEU A 5 -12.21 7.38 -6.18
CA LEU A 5 -11.61 6.33 -7.00
C LEU A 5 -12.39 5.02 -6.91
N ILE A 6 -12.82 4.65 -5.71
CA ILE A 6 -13.66 3.48 -5.45
C ILE A 6 -15.00 3.63 -6.16
N GLU A 7 -15.67 4.76 -5.96
CA GLU A 7 -16.95 5.10 -6.61
C GLU A 7 -16.84 5.02 -8.14
N ARG A 8 -15.74 5.51 -8.71
CA ARG A 8 -15.50 5.39 -10.15
C ARG A 8 -15.41 3.93 -10.60
N PHE A 9 -14.66 3.10 -9.88
CA PHE A 9 -14.55 1.68 -10.22
C PHE A 9 -15.87 0.92 -10.05
N GLU A 10 -16.66 1.25 -9.02
CA GLU A 10 -18.00 0.71 -8.81
C GLU A 10 -18.95 1.11 -9.94
N ASN A 11 -18.91 2.38 -10.37
CA ASN A 11 -19.68 2.87 -11.52
C ASN A 11 -19.27 2.18 -12.83
N GLU A 12 -17.98 1.85 -12.99
CA GLU A 12 -17.46 1.04 -14.09
C GLU A 12 -17.77 -0.47 -13.92
N LYS A 13 -18.50 -0.87 -12.87
CA LYS A 13 -18.88 -2.25 -12.53
C LYS A 13 -17.69 -3.20 -12.35
N SER A 14 -16.58 -2.66 -11.83
CA SER A 14 -15.38 -3.44 -11.53
C SER A 14 -15.60 -4.34 -10.32
N ASN A 15 -15.02 -5.54 -10.33
CA ASN A 15 -14.99 -6.40 -9.16
C ASN A 15 -13.86 -5.96 -8.21
N LEU A 16 -14.23 -5.31 -7.10
CA LEU A 16 -13.27 -4.72 -6.17
C LEU A 16 -13.11 -5.56 -4.90
N LEU A 17 -11.86 -5.77 -4.49
CA LEU A 17 -11.51 -6.20 -3.14
C LEU A 17 -10.66 -5.13 -2.47
N ILE A 18 -11.27 -4.46 -1.50
CA ILE A 18 -10.59 -3.44 -0.72
C ILE A 18 -10.10 -4.08 0.57
N THR A 19 -8.84 -3.83 0.92
CA THR A 19 -8.26 -4.24 2.21
C THR A 19 -7.87 -3.00 2.99
N ALA A 20 -8.18 -2.99 4.28
CA ALA A 20 -7.94 -1.83 5.13
C ALA A 20 -7.31 -2.27 6.45
N ARG A 21 -6.34 -1.48 6.92
CA ARG A 21 -5.69 -1.69 8.21
C ARG A 21 -6.38 -0.87 9.29
N ASP A 22 -6.28 -1.35 10.52
CA ASP A 22 -6.71 -0.59 11.69
C ASP A 22 -5.72 0.56 11.93
N TYR A 23 -6.07 1.76 11.48
CA TYR A 23 -5.25 2.96 11.60
C TYR A 23 -6.14 4.20 11.58
N ASP A 24 -6.09 4.99 12.66
CA ASP A 24 -6.84 6.25 12.77
C ASP A 24 -8.33 6.04 12.47
N SER A 25 -8.99 6.97 11.76
CA SER A 25 -10.38 6.86 11.33
C SER A 25 -10.61 5.98 10.09
N THR A 26 -9.66 5.14 9.67
CA THR A 26 -9.77 4.36 8.40
C THR A 26 -11.06 3.52 8.33
N TYR A 27 -11.40 2.78 9.38
CA TYR A 27 -12.60 1.95 9.38
C TYR A 27 -13.87 2.79 9.42
N GLN A 28 -13.90 3.81 10.26
CA GLN A 28 -15.02 4.74 10.33
C GLN A 28 -15.29 5.39 8.96
N ILE A 29 -14.26 5.88 8.27
CA ILE A 29 -14.41 6.47 6.94
C ILE A 29 -15.00 5.46 5.95
N LEU A 30 -14.53 4.21 5.94
CA LEU A 30 -15.04 3.19 5.02
C LEU A 30 -16.49 2.80 5.35
N ASP A 31 -16.81 2.69 6.64
CA ASP A 31 -18.15 2.38 7.13
C ASP A 31 -19.13 3.55 6.81
N ASP A 32 -18.71 4.80 6.98
CA ASP A 32 -19.51 6.01 6.69
C ASP A 32 -19.86 6.13 5.19
N PHE A 33 -19.02 5.58 4.31
CA PHE A 33 -19.25 5.54 2.86
C PHE A 33 -19.87 4.21 2.37
N ASP A 34 -20.27 3.31 3.28
CA ASP A 34 -20.81 1.97 2.97
C ASP A 34 -19.92 1.14 2.03
N ILE A 35 -18.60 1.30 2.16
CA ILE A 35 -17.62 0.58 1.33
C ILE A 35 -17.41 -0.82 1.91
N ASN A 36 -17.48 -1.85 1.07
CA ASN A 36 -17.15 -3.21 1.50
C ASN A 36 -15.62 -3.43 1.51
N TYR A 37 -15.05 -3.80 2.67
CA TYR A 37 -13.62 -4.05 2.80
C TYR A 37 -13.29 -5.22 3.74
N LYS A 38 -12.08 -5.75 3.61
CA LYS A 38 -11.50 -6.73 4.54
C LYS A 38 -10.53 -6.04 5.50
N LYS A 39 -10.76 -6.24 6.80
CA LYS A 39 -9.88 -5.78 7.88
C LYS A 39 -8.59 -6.62 7.87
N ILE A 40 -7.50 -6.05 7.38
CA ILE A 40 -6.19 -6.71 7.30
C ILE A 40 -5.08 -5.80 7.82
N GLY A 41 -4.48 -6.24 8.92
CA GLY A 41 -3.38 -5.56 9.57
C GLY A 41 -3.83 -4.45 10.53
N LYS A 42 -2.87 -3.93 11.27
CA LYS A 42 -3.04 -2.88 12.28
C LYS A 42 -1.97 -1.82 12.16
N HIS A 43 -2.06 -0.74 12.93
CA HIS A 43 -0.98 0.21 13.07
C HIS A 43 0.10 -0.29 14.04
N GLY A 44 1.36 -0.06 13.68
CA GLY A 44 2.50 -0.52 14.47
C GLY A 44 2.96 0.46 15.55
N GLY A 45 2.47 1.70 15.56
CA GLY A 45 2.95 2.74 16.47
C GLY A 45 4.45 3.02 16.31
N GLU A 46 5.09 3.54 17.35
CA GLU A 46 6.49 3.96 17.30
C GLU A 46 7.49 2.81 17.53
N ARG A 47 7.12 1.82 18.36
CA ARG A 47 8.01 0.72 18.77
C ARG A 47 8.32 -0.22 17.62
N LEU A 48 9.58 -0.69 17.56
CA LEU A 48 10.08 -1.54 16.47
C LEU A 48 9.38 -2.91 16.43
N ASP A 49 9.19 -3.55 17.58
CA ASP A 49 8.53 -4.85 17.68
C ASP A 49 7.09 -4.81 17.15
N ASN A 50 6.32 -3.80 17.53
CA ASN A 50 4.97 -3.60 17.01
C ASN A 50 4.95 -3.32 15.49
N LYS A 51 5.95 -2.61 14.96
CA LYS A 51 6.11 -2.40 13.51
C LYS A 51 6.40 -3.73 12.78
N LEU A 52 7.27 -4.57 13.34
CA LEU A 52 7.56 -5.90 12.79
C LEU A 52 6.33 -6.82 12.84
N GLU A 53 5.61 -6.84 13.96
CA GLU A 53 4.37 -7.60 14.10
C GLU A 53 3.31 -7.13 13.08
N THR A 54 3.28 -5.82 12.80
CA THR A 54 2.41 -5.24 11.76
C THR A 54 2.80 -5.72 10.37
N TYR A 55 4.09 -5.82 10.05
CA TYR A 55 4.53 -6.39 8.77
C TYR A 55 4.09 -7.84 8.63
N ILE A 56 4.29 -8.67 9.66
CA ILE A 56 3.84 -10.07 9.69
C ILE A 56 2.32 -10.17 9.49
N ASN A 57 1.55 -9.36 10.22
CA ASN A 57 0.08 -9.35 10.09
C ASN A 57 -0.37 -8.94 8.69
N ARG A 58 0.36 -8.02 8.03
CA ARG A 58 0.04 -7.60 6.66
C ARG A 58 0.28 -8.73 5.64
N LEU A 59 1.18 -9.67 5.91
CA LEU A 59 1.38 -10.86 5.06
C LEU A 59 0.13 -11.75 4.98
N LYS A 60 -0.82 -11.64 5.91
CA LYS A 60 -2.12 -12.32 5.81
C LYS A 60 -2.87 -11.94 4.52
N ALA A 61 -2.63 -10.74 3.96
CA ALA A 61 -3.17 -10.33 2.67
C ALA A 61 -2.73 -11.23 1.50
N VAL A 62 -1.55 -11.86 1.57
CA VAL A 62 -1.04 -12.75 0.53
C VAL A 62 -2.01 -13.91 0.26
N LYS A 63 -2.64 -14.45 1.31
CA LYS A 63 -3.64 -15.51 1.16
C LYS A 63 -4.81 -15.05 0.29
N TYR A 64 -5.30 -13.83 0.50
CA TYR A 64 -6.43 -13.27 -0.25
C TYR A 64 -6.06 -13.01 -1.71
N ILE A 65 -4.86 -12.46 -1.95
CA ILE A 65 -4.32 -12.22 -3.29
C ILE A 65 -4.13 -13.53 -4.08
N ASN A 66 -3.75 -14.61 -3.41
CA ASN A 66 -3.56 -15.91 -4.06
C ASN A 66 -4.87 -16.68 -4.24
N SER A 67 -5.90 -16.41 -3.43
CA SER A 67 -7.22 -17.07 -3.54
C SER A 67 -8.15 -16.48 -4.61
N HIS A 68 -7.78 -15.35 -5.21
CA HIS A 68 -8.57 -14.68 -6.23
C HIS A 68 -7.69 -14.35 -7.43
N ASP A 69 -8.29 -14.29 -8.62
CA ASP A 69 -7.60 -13.87 -9.83
C ASP A 69 -8.10 -12.47 -10.23
N TYR A 70 -7.39 -11.47 -9.73
CA TYR A 70 -7.63 -10.07 -10.11
C TYR A 70 -6.67 -9.66 -11.22
N ASP A 71 -7.18 -8.90 -12.19
CA ASP A 71 -6.37 -8.37 -13.30
C ASP A 71 -5.41 -7.26 -12.86
N ILE A 72 -5.82 -6.48 -11.86
CA ILE A 72 -5.10 -5.30 -11.38
C ILE A 72 -4.94 -5.40 -9.87
N PHE A 73 -3.69 -5.22 -9.42
CA PHE A 73 -3.34 -5.06 -8.02
C PHE A 73 -2.86 -3.64 -7.77
N HIS A 74 -3.38 -2.99 -6.74
CA HIS A 74 -2.98 -1.64 -6.35
C HIS A 74 -2.51 -1.61 -4.89
N GLY A 75 -1.23 -1.28 -4.71
CA GLY A 75 -0.62 -1.09 -3.41
C GLY A 75 -0.67 0.38 -2.98
N ASN A 76 -1.34 0.66 -1.87
CA ASN A 76 -1.35 1.98 -1.26
C ASN A 76 -0.15 2.14 -0.31
N ALA A 77 0.84 2.94 -0.71
CA ALA A 77 2.14 3.09 -0.07
C ALA A 77 3.03 1.83 -0.15
N PRO A 78 4.37 1.97 -0.08
CA PRO A 78 5.32 0.85 -0.15
C PRO A 78 5.01 -0.33 0.77
N LYS A 79 4.54 -0.03 1.99
CA LYS A 79 4.21 -1.04 3.00
C LYS A 79 2.93 -1.80 2.64
N GLY A 80 1.96 -1.15 1.98
CA GLY A 80 0.73 -1.78 1.47
C GLY A 80 0.99 -2.63 0.23
N THR A 81 2.04 -2.33 -0.51
CA THR A 81 2.47 -3.06 -1.72
C THR A 81 3.17 -4.39 -1.41
N LEU A 82 3.74 -4.54 -0.21
CA LEU A 82 4.54 -5.71 0.16
C LEU A 82 3.83 -7.08 -0.05
N PRO A 83 2.55 -7.27 0.33
CA PRO A 83 1.84 -8.52 0.06
C PRO A 83 1.71 -8.83 -1.43
N ILE A 84 1.57 -7.81 -2.28
CA ILE A 84 1.48 -7.98 -3.74
C ILE A 84 2.80 -8.52 -4.29
N ILE A 85 3.92 -7.91 -3.89
CA ILE A 85 5.26 -8.37 -4.26
C ILE A 85 5.49 -9.82 -3.82
N LEU A 86 5.15 -10.14 -2.57
CA LEU A 86 5.36 -11.48 -2.01
C LEU A 86 4.43 -12.55 -2.58
N SER A 87 3.28 -12.14 -3.11
CA SER A 87 2.38 -13.03 -3.87
C SER A 87 2.86 -13.34 -5.30
N LYS A 88 4.05 -12.85 -5.70
CA LYS A 88 4.63 -13.01 -7.04
C LYS A 88 3.73 -12.46 -8.17
N ARG A 89 2.91 -11.46 -7.84
CA ARG A 89 2.13 -10.72 -8.84
C ARG A 89 3.04 -9.66 -9.44
N ASN A 90 3.52 -9.91 -10.67
CA ASN A 90 4.53 -9.08 -11.33
C ASN A 90 3.96 -7.82 -11.99
N ARG A 91 2.61 -7.67 -12.04
CA ARG A 91 1.94 -6.53 -12.64
C ARG A 91 1.07 -5.86 -11.59
N PHE A 92 1.55 -4.76 -11.04
CA PHE A 92 0.83 -4.00 -10.04
C PHE A 92 1.10 -2.51 -10.15
N ILE A 93 0.19 -1.73 -9.60
CA ILE A 93 0.29 -0.28 -9.44
C ILE A 93 0.67 -0.01 -7.99
N THR A 94 1.54 0.97 -7.75
CA THR A 94 1.81 1.46 -6.39
C THR A 94 1.60 2.96 -6.34
N THR A 95 1.01 3.46 -5.25
CA THR A 95 0.97 4.90 -4.95
C THR A 95 1.98 5.24 -3.89
N ILE A 96 2.82 6.25 -4.15
CA ILE A 96 3.80 6.78 -3.20
C ILE A 96 3.33 8.17 -2.76
N HIS A 97 2.95 8.30 -1.49
CA HIS A 97 2.46 9.55 -0.90
C HIS A 97 3.59 10.40 -0.32
N ASP A 98 4.54 9.74 0.31
CA ASP A 98 5.75 10.31 0.90
C ASP A 98 6.89 9.30 0.71
N LEU A 99 8.13 9.77 0.87
CA LEU A 99 9.30 8.92 0.81
C LEU A 99 9.83 8.56 2.20
N GLY A 100 9.10 8.93 3.26
CA GLY A 100 9.36 8.64 4.67
C GLY A 100 10.85 8.57 5.02
N PRO A 101 11.47 7.37 5.01
CA PRO A 101 12.89 7.16 5.31
C PRO A 101 13.92 7.91 4.47
N PHE A 102 13.56 8.35 3.26
CA PHE A 102 14.47 9.09 2.38
C PHE A 102 14.34 10.60 2.58
N GLU A 103 13.18 11.08 3.03
CA GLU A 103 12.93 12.48 3.38
C GLU A 103 13.26 12.79 4.84
N THR A 104 13.26 11.77 5.71
CA THR A 104 13.47 11.93 7.16
C THR A 104 14.71 11.17 7.62
N THR A 105 15.58 11.86 8.36
CA THR A 105 16.70 11.23 9.10
C THR A 105 16.20 10.33 10.25
N PHE A 106 14.92 10.42 10.59
CA PHE A 106 14.29 9.68 11.69
C PHE A 106 14.09 8.18 11.42
N THR A 107 14.03 7.75 10.16
CA THR A 107 13.85 6.31 9.90
C THR A 107 15.17 5.57 10.03
N LYS A 108 15.45 5.14 11.27
CA LYS A 108 16.59 4.30 11.65
C LYS A 108 16.52 2.85 11.14
N ILE A 109 15.49 2.48 10.37
CA ILE A 109 15.24 1.09 9.95
C ILE A 109 15.58 0.93 8.45
N PRO A 110 16.75 0.36 8.10
CA PRO A 110 17.18 0.20 6.70
C PRO A 110 16.21 -0.62 5.85
N ILE A 111 15.45 -1.54 6.46
CA ILE A 111 14.50 -2.39 5.74
C ILE A 111 13.37 -1.60 5.09
N GLU A 112 12.99 -0.45 5.65
CA GLU A 112 11.94 0.37 5.05
C GLU A 112 12.41 0.94 3.72
N LYS A 113 13.66 1.42 3.64
CA LYS A 113 14.26 1.86 2.37
C LYS A 113 14.26 0.74 1.33
N TYR A 114 14.59 -0.48 1.75
CA TYR A 114 14.56 -1.65 0.89
C TYR A 114 13.15 -1.96 0.36
N PHE A 115 12.11 -1.89 1.21
CA PHE A 115 10.73 -2.11 0.77
C PHE A 115 10.24 -1.06 -0.22
N ILE A 116 10.61 0.22 -0.04
CA ILE A 116 10.31 1.28 -1.02
C ILE A 116 10.97 0.96 -2.36
N LYS A 117 12.26 0.62 -2.34
CA LYS A 117 13.00 0.26 -3.55
C LYS A 117 12.38 -0.95 -4.27
N LEU A 118 11.99 -1.99 -3.53
CA LEU A 118 11.30 -3.15 -4.11
C LEU A 118 9.95 -2.78 -4.74
N ALA A 119 9.15 -1.94 -4.08
CA ALA A 119 7.86 -1.51 -4.60
C ALA A 119 8.01 -0.67 -5.87
N VAL A 120 8.96 0.27 -5.88
CA VAL A 120 9.26 1.13 -7.04
C VAL A 120 9.75 0.29 -8.23
N ASN A 121 10.72 -0.60 -8.00
CA ASN A 121 11.32 -1.38 -9.09
C ASN A 121 10.39 -2.47 -9.64
N GLY A 122 9.45 -2.97 -8.83
CA GLY A 122 8.50 -4.01 -9.24
C GLY A 122 7.21 -3.50 -9.87
N ALA A 123 6.87 -2.22 -9.68
CA ALA A 123 5.60 -1.68 -10.13
C ALA A 123 5.56 -1.47 -11.65
N SER A 124 4.43 -1.79 -12.27
CA SER A 124 4.15 -1.45 -13.67
C SER A 124 3.82 0.03 -13.82
N ILE A 125 3.14 0.61 -12.83
CA ILE A 125 2.80 2.03 -12.77
C ILE A 125 3.06 2.53 -11.36
N ILE A 126 3.76 3.65 -11.26
CA ILE A 126 3.95 4.39 -10.01
C ILE A 126 3.12 5.66 -10.10
N THR A 127 2.24 5.86 -9.13
CA THR A 127 1.47 7.10 -8.98
C THR A 127 2.02 7.89 -7.80
N THR A 128 2.11 9.21 -7.93
CA THR A 128 2.61 10.11 -6.89
C THR A 128 1.62 11.24 -6.64
N VAL A 129 1.62 11.77 -5.43
CA VAL A 129 0.75 12.89 -5.05
C VAL A 129 1.28 14.26 -5.51
N SER A 130 2.54 14.33 -5.93
CA SER A 130 3.17 15.57 -6.40
C SER A 130 4.32 15.32 -7.37
N ASN A 131 4.69 16.37 -8.11
CA ASN A 131 5.88 16.39 -8.96
C ASN A 131 7.18 16.32 -8.14
N PHE A 132 7.15 16.80 -6.90
CA PHE A 132 8.30 16.70 -5.99
C PHE A 132 8.63 15.22 -5.72
N ILE A 133 7.66 14.44 -5.24
CA ILE A 133 7.84 13.00 -4.97
C ILE A 133 8.27 12.26 -6.25
N LYS A 134 7.68 12.59 -7.40
CA LYS A 134 8.06 12.00 -8.69
C LYS A 134 9.55 12.22 -9.01
N ARG A 135 10.04 13.44 -8.82
CA ARG A 135 11.45 13.77 -9.06
C ARG A 135 12.37 13.03 -8.11
N GLU A 136 12.04 13.00 -6.83
CA GLU A 136 12.84 12.31 -5.81
C GLU A 136 12.91 10.79 -6.07
N ILE A 137 11.80 10.16 -6.48
CA ILE A 137 11.80 8.74 -6.89
C ILE A 137 12.78 8.51 -8.04
N ASN A 138 12.77 9.38 -9.05
CA ASN A 138 13.69 9.26 -10.18
C ASN A 138 15.15 9.40 -9.74
N ILE A 139 15.48 10.33 -8.84
CA ILE A 139 16.85 10.51 -8.34
C ILE A 139 17.32 9.32 -7.50
N LEU A 140 16.43 8.75 -6.69
CA LEU A 140 16.79 7.74 -5.70
C LEU A 140 16.80 6.31 -6.26
N PHE A 141 16.03 6.05 -7.33
CA PHE A 141 15.75 4.69 -7.78
C PHE A 141 15.91 4.45 -9.29
N GLN A 142 16.09 5.50 -10.11
CA GLN A 142 16.27 5.39 -11.57
C GLN A 142 17.62 5.97 -12.02
#